data_AF-A0A352BCB4-F1
#
_entry.id   AF-A0A352BCB4-F1
#
_cell.length_a   1.000
_cell.length_b   1.000
_cell.length_c   1.000
_cell.angle_alpha   90.00
_cell.angle_beta   90.00
_cell.angle_gamma   90.00
#
_symmetry.space_group_name_H-M   'P 1'
#
loop_
_entity.id
_entity.type
_entity.pdbx_description
1 polymer ?
#
loop_
_entity_poly.entity_id
_entity_poly.type
_entity_poly.pdbx_seq_one_letter_code
_entity_poly.pdbx_strand_id
1 'polypeptide(L)'
;MLALKMHKRYYIGMTTRKLFFIVFMAFFAISGSFAQFEFSKREWNEQTLVPADSFVYDDLSDIASECGMVTLANSAPLPVGEIRQAMSGIDPEKLSPASRARYERIEEYLASEYYSAGSGVLNVGVKARAAFEVTGRSNNSIARDWDYMHKYNAQAPIVEVPVFISVSDYVTIESDLRVSENYWSINESSNWTNIPIGGEISGLDFLWPKTAYMSAGVPINGKYAFNFQLGRGSMEIGTPMLDSVVLSDDMEAQAYATLSFFSPAIVYNASVIQLETKKYFYLHRVAFRPFRWMSFSVMEGTLANAELDLKF
;
A
#
# COMPACT_ATOMS: atom_id res chain seq x y z
N MET A 1 -29.11 32.14 42.88
CA MET A 1 -28.84 30.72 43.14
C MET A 1 -28.33 30.12 41.82
N LEU A 2 -27.02 30.21 41.57
CA LEU A 2 -26.37 29.73 40.33
C LEU A 2 -25.67 28.40 40.64
N ALA A 3 -26.12 27.31 40.05
CA ALA A 3 -25.51 25.99 40.19
C ALA A 3 -24.44 25.81 39.09
N LEU A 4 -23.16 25.83 39.49
CA LEU A 4 -22.02 25.50 38.63
C LEU A 4 -21.80 23.98 38.66
N LYS A 5 -22.03 23.31 37.53
CA LYS A 5 -21.79 21.87 37.35
C LYS A 5 -20.29 21.66 37.07
N MET A 6 -19.53 21.15 38.04
CA MET A 6 -18.10 20.83 37.86
C MET A 6 -17.91 19.59 36.96
N HIS A 7 -17.22 19.77 35.84
CA HIS A 7 -16.63 18.69 35.05
C HIS A 7 -15.31 18.24 35.72
N LYS A 8 -15.23 16.98 36.20
CA LYS A 8 -13.95 16.37 36.57
C LYS A 8 -13.16 16.04 35.31
N ARG A 9 -12.11 16.81 35.02
CA ARG A 9 -11.05 16.42 34.07
C ARG A 9 -10.05 15.51 34.81
N TYR A 10 -9.89 14.27 34.35
CA TYR A 10 -8.82 13.40 34.81
C TYR A 10 -7.49 13.90 34.22
N TYR A 11 -6.72 14.64 35.02
CA TYR A 11 -5.34 14.96 34.72
C TYR A 11 -4.49 13.71 34.95
N ILE A 12 -4.07 13.06 33.86
CA ILE A 12 -2.98 12.07 33.92
C ILE A 12 -1.72 12.86 34.26
N GLY A 13 -1.28 12.77 35.52
CA GLY A 13 -0.17 13.54 36.05
C GLY A 13 1.13 13.33 35.29
N MET A 14 1.97 14.36 35.26
CA MET A 14 3.31 14.35 34.64
C MET A 14 4.19 13.17 35.12
N THR A 15 3.89 12.63 36.31
CA THR A 15 4.52 11.48 36.94
C THR A 15 4.28 10.17 36.18
N THR A 16 3.08 9.93 35.65
CA THR A 16 2.76 8.70 34.88
C THR A 16 3.42 8.71 33.50
N ARG A 17 3.58 9.88 32.87
CA ARG A 17 4.33 10.01 31.61
C ARG A 17 5.82 9.73 31.79
N LYS A 18 6.43 10.25 32.86
CA LYS A 18 7.82 9.96 33.20
C LYS A 18 8.02 8.50 33.59
N LEU A 19 7.09 7.91 34.33
CA LEU A 19 7.14 6.49 34.70
C LEU A 19 7.00 5.59 33.46
N PHE A 20 6.10 5.90 32.52
CA PHE A 20 6.00 5.20 31.25
C PHE A 20 7.30 5.33 30.44
N PHE A 21 7.89 6.52 30.37
CA PHE A 21 9.15 6.74 29.67
C PHE A 21 10.33 6.01 30.31
N ILE A 22 10.37 5.94 31.65
CA ILE A 22 11.40 5.20 32.40
C ILE A 22 11.20 3.69 32.28
N VAL A 23 9.96 3.20 32.30
CA VAL A 23 9.66 1.76 32.08
C VAL A 23 9.93 1.38 30.63
N PHE A 24 9.62 2.25 29.66
CA PHE A 24 9.96 2.07 28.25
C PHE A 24 11.48 2.05 28.04
N MET A 25 12.21 3.02 28.61
CA MET A 25 13.67 3.05 28.60
C MET A 25 14.30 1.86 29.34
N ALA A 26 13.71 1.42 30.45
CA ALA A 26 14.19 0.27 31.21
C ALA A 26 13.91 -1.05 30.49
N PHE A 27 12.79 -1.17 29.76
CA PHE A 27 12.54 -2.29 28.86
C PHE A 27 13.60 -2.36 27.76
N PHE A 28 13.96 -1.20 27.18
CA PHE A 28 15.07 -1.08 26.22
C PHE A 28 16.47 -1.32 26.81
N ALA A 29 16.69 -0.98 28.09
CA ALA A 29 17.98 -1.13 28.76
C ALA A 29 18.21 -2.54 29.33
N ILE A 30 17.15 -3.27 29.69
CA ILE A 30 17.23 -4.63 30.25
C ILE A 30 17.28 -5.69 29.13
N SER A 31 16.83 -5.37 27.90
CA SER A 31 17.11 -6.16 26.70
C SER A 31 18.53 -5.87 26.17
N GLY A 32 19.53 -6.11 27.02
CA GLY A 32 20.96 -5.88 26.81
C GLY A 32 21.62 -6.71 25.71
N SER A 33 21.08 -6.64 24.51
CA SER A 33 21.80 -6.81 23.26
C SER A 33 21.47 -5.56 22.46
N PHE A 34 22.31 -4.53 22.54
CA PHE A 34 22.39 -3.60 21.42
C PHE A 34 22.81 -4.47 20.23
N ALA A 35 21.84 -4.96 19.48
CA ALA A 35 22.07 -5.36 18.12
C ALA A 35 22.83 -4.20 17.50
N GLN A 36 24.05 -4.46 17.05
CA GLN A 36 24.83 -3.48 16.33
C GLN A 36 23.89 -2.93 15.26
N PHE A 37 23.60 -1.62 15.32
CA PHE A 37 22.75 -0.97 14.34
C PHE A 37 23.56 -0.98 13.05
N GLU A 38 23.30 -1.97 12.21
CA GLU A 38 24.02 -2.18 10.98
C GLU A 38 23.32 -1.41 9.87
N PHE A 39 24.11 -0.66 9.11
CA PHE A 39 23.66 -0.09 7.85
C PHE A 39 23.85 -1.16 6.77
N SER A 40 22.74 -1.63 6.21
CA SER A 40 22.77 -2.63 5.16
C SER A 40 21.69 -2.35 4.13
N LYS A 41 21.88 -2.89 2.93
CA LYS A 41 20.75 -3.09 2.04
C LYS A 41 19.87 -4.22 2.56
N ARG A 42 18.57 -4.11 2.32
CA ARG A 42 17.58 -5.16 2.63
C ARG A 42 16.57 -5.28 1.53
N GLU A 43 16.19 -6.50 1.23
CA GLU A 43 15.07 -6.82 0.37
C GLU A 43 13.75 -6.46 1.03
N TRP A 44 12.70 -6.37 0.23
CA TRP A 44 11.34 -6.21 0.72
C TRP A 44 10.95 -7.36 1.64
N ASN A 45 10.34 -7.01 2.76
CA ASN A 45 9.87 -8.01 3.69
C ASN A 45 8.48 -8.51 3.27
N GLU A 46 8.02 -9.57 3.92
CA GLU A 46 6.79 -10.26 3.56
C GLU A 46 5.53 -9.42 3.74
N GLN A 47 5.58 -8.35 4.57
CA GLN A 47 4.46 -7.43 4.80
C GLN A 47 4.54 -6.12 4.02
N THR A 48 5.62 -5.87 3.25
CA THR A 48 5.68 -4.75 2.32
C THR A 48 4.52 -4.88 1.34
N LEU A 49 3.77 -3.81 1.15
CA LEU A 49 2.62 -3.80 0.27
C LEU A 49 3.05 -3.44 -1.15
N VAL A 50 2.63 -4.27 -2.11
CA VAL A 50 2.69 -3.95 -3.53
C VAL A 50 1.54 -3.01 -3.86
N PRO A 51 1.79 -1.80 -4.42
CA PRO A 51 0.77 -0.81 -4.68
C PRO A 51 -0.12 -1.20 -5.87
N ALA A 52 -1.37 -0.71 -5.90
CA ALA A 52 -2.40 -1.10 -6.86
C ALA A 52 -1.99 -0.94 -8.33
N ASP A 53 -1.30 0.14 -8.67
CA ASP A 53 -0.80 0.45 -10.02
C ASP A 53 0.43 -0.37 -10.44
N SER A 54 0.81 -1.39 -9.66
CA SER A 54 1.99 -2.20 -9.94
C SER A 54 1.77 -3.17 -11.07
N PHE A 55 2.71 -3.18 -12.02
CA PHE A 55 2.77 -4.17 -13.12
C PHE A 55 2.76 -5.63 -12.65
N VAL A 56 3.07 -5.89 -11.37
CA VAL A 56 3.10 -7.24 -10.79
C VAL A 56 1.76 -7.94 -10.94
N TYR A 57 0.64 -7.22 -10.83
CA TYR A 57 -0.69 -7.82 -10.91
C TYR A 57 -1.00 -8.31 -12.33
N ASP A 58 -0.71 -7.50 -13.34
CA ASP A 58 -0.88 -7.85 -14.75
C ASP A 58 0.04 -9.00 -15.16
N ASP A 59 1.33 -8.90 -14.84
CA ASP A 59 2.31 -9.94 -15.18
C ASP A 59 1.94 -11.26 -14.49
N LEU A 60 1.48 -11.23 -13.24
CA LEU A 60 1.03 -12.44 -12.51
C LEU A 60 -0.22 -13.05 -13.15
N SER A 61 -1.18 -12.22 -13.56
CA SER A 61 -2.41 -12.66 -14.23
C SER A 61 -2.12 -13.32 -15.58
N ASP A 62 -1.23 -12.72 -16.37
CA ASP A 62 -0.82 -13.23 -17.67
C ASP A 62 -0.06 -14.57 -17.55
N ILE A 63 0.91 -14.66 -16.62
CA ILE A 63 1.65 -15.90 -16.38
C ILE A 63 0.70 -17.01 -15.89
N ALA A 64 -0.22 -16.68 -14.99
CA ALA A 64 -1.22 -17.63 -14.52
C ALA A 64 -2.08 -18.14 -15.69
N SER A 65 -2.49 -17.24 -16.59
CA SER A 65 -3.27 -17.58 -17.78
C SER A 65 -2.52 -18.53 -18.72
N GLU A 66 -1.22 -18.30 -18.97
CA GLU A 66 -0.38 -19.23 -19.75
C GLU A 66 -0.32 -20.62 -19.10
N CYS A 67 -0.25 -20.67 -17.77
CA CYS A 67 -0.22 -21.91 -17.00
C CYS A 67 -1.58 -22.62 -16.90
N GLY A 68 -2.64 -22.10 -17.53
CA GLY A 68 -4.00 -22.61 -17.36
C GLY A 68 -4.49 -22.48 -15.92
N MET A 69 -4.08 -21.40 -15.25
CA MET A 69 -4.33 -21.14 -13.85
C MET A 69 -5.07 -19.81 -13.67
N VAL A 70 -5.98 -19.76 -12.70
CA VAL A 70 -6.58 -18.51 -12.22
C VAL A 70 -5.89 -18.10 -10.93
N THR A 71 -5.42 -16.85 -10.85
CA THR A 71 -4.87 -16.27 -9.62
C THR A 71 -5.99 -15.79 -8.70
N LEU A 72 -5.81 -15.95 -7.38
CA LEU A 72 -6.69 -15.36 -6.36
C LEU A 72 -6.15 -14.01 -5.83
N ALA A 73 -4.90 -13.68 -6.18
CA ALA A 73 -4.23 -12.41 -5.87
C ALA A 73 -4.62 -11.35 -6.91
N ASN A 74 -5.89 -10.95 -6.89
CA ASN A 74 -6.52 -10.05 -7.86
C ASN A 74 -7.21 -8.86 -7.18
N SER A 75 -6.65 -8.42 -6.06
CA SER A 75 -7.00 -7.17 -5.38
C SER A 75 -5.70 -6.52 -4.98
N ALA A 76 -5.74 -5.23 -4.67
CA ALA A 76 -4.55 -4.49 -4.27
C ALA A 76 -4.90 -3.44 -3.19
N PRO A 77 -3.93 -3.06 -2.36
CA PRO A 77 -2.56 -3.58 -2.30
C PRO A 77 -2.45 -4.96 -1.64
N LEU A 78 -1.47 -5.77 -2.04
CA LEU A 78 -1.18 -7.09 -1.43
C LEU A 78 0.19 -7.11 -0.78
N PRO A 79 0.35 -7.81 0.35
CA PRO A 79 1.66 -8.04 0.91
C PRO A 79 2.51 -8.92 -0.02
N VAL A 80 3.81 -8.66 -0.07
CA VAL A 80 4.79 -9.46 -0.84
C VAL A 80 4.61 -10.96 -0.59
N GLY A 81 4.31 -11.37 0.64
CA GLY A 81 4.10 -12.78 0.97
C GLY A 81 2.89 -13.43 0.31
N GLU A 82 1.84 -12.65 0.00
CA GLU A 82 0.70 -13.14 -0.77
C GLU A 82 1.06 -13.29 -2.25
N ILE A 83 1.83 -12.36 -2.82
CA ILE A 83 2.35 -12.47 -4.19
C ILE A 83 3.25 -13.70 -4.34
N ARG A 84 4.22 -13.89 -3.42
CA ARG A 84 5.08 -15.07 -3.39
C ARG A 84 4.28 -16.37 -3.27
N GLN A 85 3.22 -16.36 -2.45
CA GLN A 85 2.32 -17.51 -2.35
C GLN A 85 1.60 -17.79 -3.68
N ALA A 86 1.10 -16.76 -4.37
CA ALA A 86 0.47 -16.91 -5.68
C ALA A 86 1.46 -17.46 -6.72
N MET A 87 2.72 -17.00 -6.70
CA MET A 87 3.79 -17.47 -7.59
C MET A 87 4.23 -18.91 -7.31
N SER A 88 4.13 -19.39 -6.06
CA SER A 88 4.57 -20.75 -5.67
C SER A 88 3.90 -21.91 -6.44
N GLY A 89 2.78 -21.65 -7.12
CA GLY A 89 2.08 -22.62 -7.95
C GLY A 89 2.54 -22.68 -9.41
N ILE A 90 3.48 -21.82 -9.82
CA ILE A 90 3.99 -21.66 -11.18
C ILE A 90 5.34 -22.38 -11.30
N ASP A 91 5.54 -23.07 -12.43
CA ASP A 91 6.78 -23.78 -12.76
C ASP A 91 7.54 -22.98 -13.85
N PRO A 92 8.61 -22.24 -13.50
CA PRO A 92 9.30 -21.33 -14.42
C PRO A 92 9.93 -22.03 -15.64
N GLU A 93 10.26 -23.32 -15.52
CA GLU A 93 10.88 -24.09 -16.60
C GLU A 93 9.88 -24.39 -17.72
N LYS A 94 8.59 -24.44 -17.41
CA LYS A 94 7.51 -24.69 -18.38
C LYS A 94 6.98 -23.44 -19.05
N LEU A 95 7.39 -22.25 -18.57
CA LEU A 95 6.97 -20.99 -19.16
C LEU A 95 7.63 -20.77 -20.52
N SER A 96 6.88 -20.10 -21.40
CA SER A 96 7.40 -19.49 -22.61
C SER A 96 8.50 -18.48 -22.28
N PRO A 97 9.38 -18.14 -23.24
CA PRO A 97 10.41 -17.12 -23.01
C PRO A 97 9.84 -15.77 -22.55
N ALA A 98 8.67 -15.38 -23.06
CA ALA A 98 8.01 -14.13 -22.69
C ALA A 98 7.49 -14.16 -21.24
N SER A 99 6.78 -15.22 -20.84
CA SER A 99 6.26 -15.35 -19.47
C SER A 99 7.36 -15.61 -18.45
N ARG A 100 8.47 -16.25 -18.86
CA ARG A 100 9.66 -16.37 -18.01
C ARG A 100 10.29 -15.02 -17.72
N ALA A 101 10.44 -14.15 -18.73
CA ALA A 101 10.94 -12.80 -18.52
C ALA A 101 10.05 -11.98 -17.57
N ARG A 102 8.73 -12.14 -17.66
CA ARG A 102 7.77 -11.52 -16.71
C ARG A 102 7.91 -12.09 -15.30
N TYR A 103 8.04 -13.42 -15.18
CA TYR A 103 8.26 -14.08 -13.90
C TYR A 103 9.54 -13.57 -13.21
N GLU A 104 10.65 -13.51 -13.95
CA GLU A 104 11.93 -12.98 -13.48
C GLU A 104 11.83 -11.51 -13.08
N ARG A 105 11.07 -10.70 -13.84
CA ARG A 105 10.82 -9.30 -13.50
C ARG A 105 10.04 -9.13 -12.19
N ILE A 106 9.06 -10.00 -11.92
CA ILE A 106 8.34 -10.00 -10.64
C ILE A 106 9.31 -10.40 -9.51
N GLU A 107 10.09 -11.47 -9.67
CA GLU A 107 11.09 -11.88 -8.68
C GLU A 107 12.09 -10.75 -8.37
N GLU A 108 12.62 -10.07 -9.40
CA GLU A 108 13.52 -8.93 -9.25
C GLU A 108 12.85 -7.78 -8.47
N TYR A 109 11.57 -7.51 -8.77
CA TYR A 109 10.82 -6.49 -8.05
C TYR A 109 10.62 -6.84 -6.57
N LEU A 110 10.23 -8.09 -6.26
CA LEU A 110 10.06 -8.56 -4.88
C LEU A 110 11.40 -8.67 -4.12
N ALA A 111 12.52 -8.83 -4.84
CA ALA A 111 13.88 -8.76 -4.32
C ALA A 111 14.45 -7.33 -4.28
N SER A 112 13.62 -6.31 -4.54
CA SER A 112 14.04 -4.91 -4.49
C SER A 112 14.68 -4.55 -3.16
N GLU A 113 15.85 -3.91 -3.24
CA GLU A 113 16.57 -3.48 -2.06
C GLU A 113 16.23 -2.04 -1.64
N TYR A 114 16.30 -1.76 -0.34
CA TYR A 114 16.33 -0.43 0.24
C TYR A 114 17.46 -0.29 1.27
N TYR A 115 17.89 0.94 1.54
CA TYR A 115 18.90 1.18 2.57
C TYR A 115 18.23 1.15 3.93
N SER A 116 18.78 0.36 4.85
CA SER A 116 18.23 0.17 6.18
C SER A 116 19.29 0.31 7.26
N ALA A 117 18.86 0.74 8.44
CA ALA A 117 19.62 0.76 9.66
C ALA A 117 18.81 0.06 10.76
N GLY A 118 19.40 -0.93 11.42
CA GLY A 118 18.69 -1.63 12.47
C GLY A 118 19.34 -2.92 12.90
N SER A 119 18.49 -3.80 13.42
CA SER A 119 18.82 -5.09 13.99
C SER A 119 18.17 -6.23 13.19
N GLY A 120 18.43 -7.49 13.52
CA GLY A 120 17.66 -8.60 12.94
C GLY A 120 16.14 -8.52 13.20
N VAL A 121 15.70 -7.74 14.20
CA VAL A 121 14.29 -7.62 14.59
C VAL A 121 13.70 -6.29 14.12
N LEU A 122 14.16 -5.15 14.65
CA LEU A 122 13.63 -3.83 14.32
C LEU A 122 14.54 -3.10 13.33
N ASN A 123 13.95 -2.51 12.28
CA ASN A 123 14.66 -1.84 11.21
C ASN A 123 13.97 -0.57 10.77
N VAL A 124 14.77 0.42 10.41
CA VAL A 124 14.31 1.65 9.78
C VAL A 124 15.00 1.77 8.43
N GLY A 125 14.24 1.98 7.37
CA GLY A 125 14.75 2.00 6.01
C GLY A 125 14.27 3.19 5.19
N VAL A 126 14.97 3.49 4.11
CA VAL A 126 14.62 4.52 3.13
C VAL A 126 14.92 4.05 1.70
N LYS A 127 14.06 4.43 0.76
CA LYS A 127 14.26 4.14 -0.68
C LYS A 127 13.98 5.38 -1.54
N ALA A 128 14.93 6.32 -1.57
CA ALA A 128 14.77 7.53 -2.38
C ALA A 128 14.67 7.23 -3.88
N ARG A 129 13.70 7.83 -4.56
CA ARG A 129 13.59 7.88 -6.02
C ARG A 129 13.39 9.31 -6.50
N ALA A 130 13.88 9.59 -7.69
CA ALA A 130 13.60 10.83 -8.40
C ALA A 130 13.20 10.47 -9.83
N ALA A 131 12.21 11.18 -10.37
CA ALA A 131 11.70 10.93 -11.71
C ALA A 131 11.59 12.23 -12.51
N PHE A 132 11.90 12.13 -13.79
CA PHE A 132 11.65 13.17 -14.78
C PHE A 132 10.72 12.59 -15.84
N GLU A 133 9.59 13.24 -16.05
CA GLU A 133 8.57 12.83 -17.01
C GLU A 133 8.34 13.95 -18.03
N VAL A 134 8.09 13.55 -19.29
CA VAL A 134 7.64 14.45 -20.35
C VAL A 134 6.30 13.94 -20.88
N THR A 135 5.28 14.79 -20.83
CA THR A 135 3.90 14.46 -21.23
C THR A 135 3.46 15.34 -22.39
N GLY A 136 2.88 14.73 -23.44
CA GLY A 136 2.33 15.45 -24.60
C GLY A 136 0.85 15.13 -24.81
N ARG A 137 0.02 16.16 -25.07
CA ARG A 137 -1.41 16.01 -25.35
C ARG A 137 -1.71 16.27 -26.82
N SER A 138 -2.43 15.35 -27.46
CA SER A 138 -2.87 15.48 -28.85
C SER A 138 -4.34 15.89 -28.98
N ASN A 139 -5.16 15.72 -27.93
CA ASN A 139 -6.60 15.99 -27.96
C ASN A 139 -7.07 16.70 -26.67
N ASN A 140 -7.78 17.82 -26.83
CA ASN A 140 -8.27 18.66 -25.73
C ASN A 140 -9.77 18.43 -25.42
N SER A 141 -10.41 17.43 -26.02
CA SER A 141 -11.88 17.22 -25.96
C SER A 141 -12.37 16.10 -25.02
N ILE A 142 -11.45 15.34 -24.40
CA ILE A 142 -11.81 14.30 -23.42
C ILE A 142 -12.20 15.00 -22.10
N ALA A 143 -13.23 14.48 -21.42
CA ALA A 143 -13.91 15.09 -20.28
C ALA A 143 -12.92 15.70 -19.27
N ARG A 144 -12.89 17.03 -19.23
CA ARG A 144 -11.87 17.83 -18.53
C ARG A 144 -11.63 17.36 -17.09
N ASP A 145 -12.67 17.17 -16.28
CA ASP A 145 -12.46 17.02 -14.83
C ASP A 145 -12.00 15.63 -14.35
N TRP A 146 -12.39 14.55 -15.03
CA TRP A 146 -11.94 13.19 -14.68
C TRP A 146 -10.48 12.95 -15.08
N ASP A 147 -10.10 13.41 -16.28
CA ASP A 147 -8.74 13.29 -16.82
C ASP A 147 -7.70 14.00 -15.94
N TYR A 148 -8.07 15.11 -15.30
CA TYR A 148 -7.15 15.88 -14.45
C TYR A 148 -6.81 15.19 -13.13
N MET A 149 -7.78 14.56 -12.47
CA MET A 149 -7.50 13.79 -11.24
C MET A 149 -6.68 12.54 -11.54
N HIS A 150 -7.03 11.83 -12.63
CA HIS A 150 -6.25 10.71 -13.11
C HIS A 150 -4.80 11.13 -13.40
N LYS A 151 -4.59 12.22 -14.15
CA LYS A 151 -3.24 12.76 -14.42
C LYS A 151 -2.47 13.11 -13.14
N TYR A 152 -3.13 13.77 -12.19
CA TYR A 152 -2.52 14.14 -10.91
C TYR A 152 -2.12 12.93 -10.06
N ASN A 153 -2.88 11.85 -10.12
CA ASN A 153 -2.56 10.62 -9.41
C ASN A 153 -1.47 9.80 -10.13
N ALA A 154 -1.50 9.76 -11.46
CA ALA A 154 -0.58 8.97 -12.28
C ALA A 154 0.81 9.62 -12.47
N GLN A 155 0.92 10.95 -12.39
CA GLN A 155 2.18 11.62 -12.66
C GLN A 155 3.26 11.29 -11.62
N ALA A 156 4.46 10.96 -12.12
CA ALA A 156 5.57 10.60 -11.25
C ALA A 156 6.00 11.80 -10.36
N PRO A 157 6.26 11.57 -9.05
CA PRO A 157 6.78 12.62 -8.19
C PRO A 157 8.19 13.05 -8.63
N ILE A 158 8.53 14.31 -8.39
CA ILE A 158 9.88 14.85 -8.67
C ILE A 158 10.90 14.09 -7.81
N VAL A 159 10.60 14.02 -6.51
CA VAL A 159 11.37 13.24 -5.53
C VAL A 159 10.39 12.57 -4.58
N GLU A 160 10.64 11.31 -4.27
CA GLU A 160 9.94 10.58 -3.22
C GLU A 160 10.94 9.80 -2.37
N VAL A 161 10.75 9.85 -1.06
CA VAL A 161 11.53 9.13 -0.07
C VAL A 161 10.56 8.37 0.83
N PRO A 162 10.18 7.14 0.45
CA PRO A 162 9.46 6.22 1.33
C PRO A 162 10.37 5.86 2.50
N VAL A 163 9.81 5.97 3.70
CA VAL A 163 10.44 5.61 4.96
C VAL A 163 9.74 4.36 5.50
N PHE A 164 10.52 3.35 5.83
CA PHE A 164 10.06 2.05 6.29
C PHE A 164 10.42 1.86 7.75
N ILE A 165 9.51 1.28 8.53
CA ILE A 165 9.81 0.69 9.83
C ILE A 165 9.33 -0.77 9.78
N SER A 166 10.24 -1.71 9.99
CA SER A 166 9.93 -3.14 9.89
C SER A 166 10.28 -3.88 11.17
N VAL A 167 9.41 -4.80 11.59
CA VAL A 167 9.65 -5.74 12.68
C VAL A 167 9.70 -7.16 12.11
N SER A 168 10.92 -7.61 11.82
CA SER A 168 11.21 -8.84 11.08
C SER A 168 10.33 -8.93 9.81
N ASP A 169 9.80 -10.10 9.50
CA ASP A 169 8.88 -10.32 8.38
C ASP A 169 7.40 -10.24 8.78
N TYR A 170 7.12 -9.78 10.01
CA TYR A 170 5.77 -9.79 10.58
C TYR A 170 5.06 -8.44 10.49
N VAL A 171 5.80 -7.34 10.45
CA VAL A 171 5.21 -5.99 10.42
C VAL A 171 6.03 -5.07 9.53
N THR A 172 5.33 -4.27 8.73
CA THR A 172 5.86 -3.13 7.97
C THR A 172 5.01 -1.92 8.20
N ILE A 173 5.64 -0.79 8.45
CA ILE A 173 5.04 0.53 8.42
C ILE A 173 5.78 1.29 7.33
N GLU A 174 5.05 1.96 6.45
CA GLU A 174 5.58 2.80 5.40
C GLU A 174 4.89 4.17 5.43
N SER A 175 5.65 5.22 5.14
CA SER A 175 5.11 6.54 4.83
C SER A 175 6.00 7.20 3.79
N ASP A 176 5.39 7.83 2.78
CA ASP A 176 6.13 8.57 1.77
C ASP A 176 6.37 10.04 2.18
N LEU A 177 7.60 10.51 1.96
CA LEU A 177 7.92 11.93 1.91
C LEU A 177 8.08 12.30 0.44
N ARG A 178 7.19 13.14 -0.08
CA ARG A 178 7.08 13.39 -1.52
C ARG A 178 7.11 14.88 -1.84
N VAL A 179 7.78 15.19 -2.93
CA VAL A 179 7.68 16.47 -3.64
C VAL A 179 7.16 16.16 -5.03
N SER A 180 5.97 16.64 -5.34
CA SER A 180 5.33 16.52 -6.64
C SER A 180 4.85 17.88 -7.13
N GLU A 181 4.46 17.94 -8.39
CA GLU A 181 3.69 19.07 -8.89
C GLU A 181 2.28 19.07 -8.28
N ASN A 182 1.72 20.25 -8.03
CA ASN A 182 0.39 20.37 -7.46
C ASN A 182 -0.70 20.17 -8.53
N TYR A 183 -1.93 19.91 -8.06
CA TYR A 183 -3.09 19.70 -8.93
C TYR A 183 -3.36 20.85 -9.91
N TRP A 184 -3.10 22.10 -9.54
CA TRP A 184 -3.42 23.23 -10.42
C TRP A 184 -2.39 23.40 -11.55
N SER A 185 -1.12 23.24 -11.22
CA SER A 185 0.03 23.33 -12.13
C SER A 185 0.02 22.17 -13.13
N ILE A 186 -0.37 20.96 -12.68
CA ILE A 186 -0.48 19.81 -13.58
C ILE A 186 -1.55 19.98 -14.68
N ASN A 187 -2.53 20.83 -14.41
CA ASN A 187 -3.69 21.05 -15.28
C ASN A 187 -3.46 22.14 -16.33
N GLU A 188 -2.34 22.85 -16.27
CA GLU A 188 -2.02 23.87 -17.25
C GLU A 188 -1.75 23.25 -18.64
N SER A 189 -2.27 23.88 -19.69
CA SER A 189 -2.06 23.40 -21.07
C SER A 189 -0.60 23.53 -21.53
N SER A 190 0.16 24.39 -20.88
CA SER A 190 1.60 24.58 -21.06
C SER A 190 2.44 23.57 -20.27
N ASN A 191 1.84 22.76 -19.40
CA ASN A 191 2.61 21.81 -18.62
C ASN A 191 2.87 20.52 -19.40
N TRP A 192 4.16 20.30 -19.70
CA TRP A 192 4.66 19.15 -20.44
C TRP A 192 5.60 18.29 -19.61
N THR A 193 5.77 18.58 -18.33
CA THR A 193 6.69 17.84 -17.44
C THR A 193 6.06 17.60 -16.07
N ASN A 194 6.71 16.82 -15.21
CA ASN A 194 6.34 16.68 -13.79
C ASN A 194 7.03 17.70 -12.86
N ILE A 195 7.73 18.67 -13.44
CA ILE A 195 8.43 19.75 -12.73
C ILE A 195 7.78 21.07 -13.15
N PRO A 196 7.31 21.93 -12.21
CA PRO A 196 6.68 23.19 -12.55
C PRO A 196 7.60 24.12 -13.37
N ILE A 197 7.20 24.42 -14.61
CA ILE A 197 7.93 25.30 -15.52
C ILE A 197 7.58 26.75 -15.17
N GLY A 198 8.37 27.34 -14.26
CA GLY A 198 8.16 28.70 -13.75
C GLY A 198 8.89 28.98 -12.44
N GLY A 199 9.38 27.93 -11.77
CA GLY A 199 10.17 28.05 -10.54
C GLY A 199 9.36 28.54 -9.34
N GLU A 200 8.05 28.65 -9.47
CA GLU A 200 7.19 29.06 -8.37
C GLU A 200 6.98 27.91 -7.38
N ILE A 201 7.27 28.17 -6.10
CA ILE A 201 6.99 27.23 -5.00
C ILE A 201 5.50 26.91 -4.91
N SER A 202 4.64 27.83 -5.37
CA SER A 202 3.19 27.63 -5.46
C SER A 202 2.82 26.42 -6.30
N GLY A 203 3.60 26.06 -7.32
CA GLY A 203 3.37 24.92 -8.21
C GLY A 203 3.76 23.55 -7.63
N LEU A 204 4.38 23.52 -6.45
CA LEU A 204 4.74 22.29 -5.76
C LEU A 204 3.65 21.85 -4.78
N ASP A 205 3.50 20.55 -4.67
CA ASP A 205 2.65 19.90 -3.69
C ASP A 205 3.46 19.41 -2.48
N PHE A 206 2.88 19.65 -1.30
CA PHE A 206 3.39 19.20 -0.02
C PHE A 206 2.33 18.42 0.78
N LEU A 207 1.25 17.97 0.13
CA LEU A 207 0.22 17.10 0.71
C LEU A 207 0.75 15.66 0.80
N TRP A 208 1.76 15.45 1.63
CA TRP A 208 2.27 14.13 2.02
C TRP A 208 1.79 13.74 3.43
N PRO A 209 1.65 12.44 3.74
CA PRO A 209 1.89 11.32 2.82
C PRO A 209 0.73 11.09 1.84
N LYS A 210 1.04 10.72 0.59
CA LYS A 210 0.04 10.15 -0.34
C LYS A 210 -0.20 8.68 0.01
N THR A 211 0.88 7.96 0.29
CA THR A 211 0.87 6.57 0.74
C THR A 211 1.45 6.47 2.15
N ALA A 212 0.64 5.96 3.07
CA ALA A 212 1.12 5.59 4.39
C ALA A 212 0.32 4.40 4.90
N TYR A 213 0.99 3.35 5.36
CA TYR A 213 0.31 2.16 5.84
C TYR A 213 1.09 1.46 6.95
N MET A 214 0.38 0.60 7.66
CA MET A 214 0.89 -0.48 8.46
C MET A 214 0.31 -1.78 7.93
N SER A 215 1.14 -2.80 7.77
CA SER A 215 0.78 -4.14 7.36
C SER A 215 1.41 -5.13 8.35
N ALA A 216 0.59 -6.00 8.93
CA ALA A 216 1.03 -6.97 9.93
C ALA A 216 0.46 -8.35 9.58
N GLY A 217 1.33 -9.36 9.50
CA GLY A 217 0.93 -10.70 9.08
C GLY A 217 1.56 -11.81 9.90
N VAL A 218 0.87 -12.95 9.94
CA VAL A 218 1.30 -14.14 10.67
C VAL A 218 1.33 -15.33 9.71
N PRO A 219 2.46 -16.05 9.62
CA PRO A 219 2.56 -17.27 8.84
C PRO A 219 1.91 -18.45 9.54
N ILE A 220 1.18 -19.25 8.78
CA ILE A 220 0.66 -20.56 9.16
C ILE A 220 1.38 -21.61 8.33
N ASN A 221 2.04 -22.57 8.99
CA ASN A 221 2.81 -23.63 8.34
C ASN A 221 3.86 -23.11 7.33
N GLY A 222 4.54 -22.01 7.66
CA GLY A 222 5.56 -21.41 6.80
C GLY A 222 5.01 -20.64 5.60
N LYS A 223 3.69 -20.39 5.52
CA LYS A 223 3.06 -19.53 4.52
C LYS A 223 2.31 -18.40 5.22
N TYR A 224 2.57 -17.14 4.89
CA TYR A 224 1.71 -16.03 5.35
C TYR A 224 0.28 -16.33 4.92
N ALA A 225 -0.63 -16.28 5.87
CA ALA A 225 -2.02 -16.67 5.66
C ALA A 225 -2.99 -15.70 6.31
N PHE A 226 -2.59 -14.98 7.35
CA PHE A 226 -3.35 -13.87 7.89
C PHE A 226 -2.54 -12.58 7.75
N ASN A 227 -3.22 -11.51 7.34
CA ASN A 227 -2.65 -10.19 7.26
C ASN A 227 -3.71 -9.15 7.68
N PHE A 228 -3.26 -8.10 8.35
CA PHE A 228 -4.04 -6.93 8.69
C PHE A 228 -3.32 -5.69 8.18
N GLN A 229 -4.04 -4.84 7.48
CA GLN A 229 -3.55 -3.60 6.89
C GLN A 229 -4.37 -2.43 7.42
N LEU A 230 -3.70 -1.30 7.63
CA LEU A 230 -4.32 -0.02 7.95
C LEU A 230 -3.50 1.05 7.25
N GLY A 231 -4.11 1.89 6.43
CA GLY A 231 -3.35 2.92 5.72
C GLY A 231 -4.18 3.85 4.88
N ARG A 232 -3.52 4.58 4.00
CA ARG A 232 -4.08 5.38 2.92
C ARG A 232 -3.28 5.13 1.65
N GLY A 233 -3.93 5.29 0.50
CA GLY A 233 -3.34 5.02 -0.82
C GLY A 233 -4.35 4.41 -1.78
N SER A 234 -3.90 4.11 -3.00
CA SER A 234 -4.71 3.45 -4.01
C SER A 234 -5.09 2.03 -3.60
N MET A 235 -6.30 1.65 -3.95
CA MET A 235 -6.84 0.30 -3.72
C MET A 235 -7.55 -0.16 -4.98
N GLU A 236 -7.44 -1.45 -5.30
CA GLU A 236 -8.10 -2.03 -6.45
C GLU A 236 -8.76 -3.36 -6.06
N ILE A 237 -9.91 -3.65 -6.64
CA ILE A 237 -10.62 -4.91 -6.40
C ILE A 237 -11.00 -5.55 -7.73
N GLY A 238 -10.34 -6.65 -8.05
CA GLY A 238 -10.46 -7.31 -9.34
C GLY A 238 -9.58 -6.60 -10.36
N THR A 239 -8.78 -7.36 -11.09
CA THR A 239 -7.85 -6.87 -12.12
C THR A 239 -8.34 -7.26 -13.52
N PRO A 240 -9.52 -6.83 -13.98
CA PRO A 240 -9.94 -7.08 -15.35
C PRO A 240 -9.13 -6.19 -16.32
N MET A 241 -8.95 -6.64 -17.57
CA MET A 241 -8.25 -5.86 -18.61
C MET A 241 -8.86 -4.46 -18.89
N LEU A 242 -10.07 -4.17 -18.40
CA LEU A 242 -10.82 -2.93 -18.65
C LEU A 242 -11.09 -2.14 -17.36
N ASP A 243 -10.30 -2.38 -16.30
CA ASP A 243 -10.45 -1.77 -14.97
C ASP A 243 -11.66 -2.27 -14.16
N SER A 244 -11.56 -2.19 -12.84
CA SER A 244 -12.54 -2.67 -11.90
C SER A 244 -13.81 -1.82 -11.90
N VAL A 245 -14.96 -2.49 -12.02
CA VAL A 245 -16.28 -1.87 -11.85
C VAL A 245 -16.60 -1.60 -10.37
N VAL A 246 -15.86 -2.21 -9.43
CA VAL A 246 -16.10 -2.07 -7.98
C VAL A 246 -15.20 -1.01 -7.37
N LEU A 247 -13.90 -1.14 -7.59
CA LEU A 247 -12.87 -0.26 -7.02
C LEU A 247 -11.65 -0.28 -7.94
N SER A 248 -11.45 0.84 -8.64
CA SER A 248 -10.34 1.09 -9.56
C SER A 248 -9.13 1.64 -8.82
N ASP A 249 -7.94 1.37 -9.33
CA ASP A 249 -6.65 1.86 -8.83
C ASP A 249 -6.51 3.40 -8.91
N ASP A 250 -7.31 4.05 -9.75
CA ASP A 250 -7.46 5.51 -9.82
C ASP A 250 -8.01 6.13 -8.54
N MET A 251 -8.69 5.32 -7.71
CA MET A 251 -9.31 5.79 -6.50
C MET A 251 -8.33 5.73 -5.31
N GLU A 252 -7.82 6.88 -4.90
CA GLU A 252 -7.05 7.01 -3.66
C GLU A 252 -7.99 6.98 -2.44
N ALA A 253 -7.89 5.95 -1.60
CA ALA A 253 -8.62 5.88 -0.34
C ALA A 253 -8.03 6.88 0.68
N GLN A 254 -8.89 7.66 1.34
CA GLN A 254 -8.45 8.59 2.40
C GLN A 254 -7.87 7.83 3.59
N ALA A 255 -8.50 6.71 3.92
CA ALA A 255 -8.01 5.71 4.85
C ALA A 255 -8.68 4.37 4.54
N TYR A 256 -8.02 3.26 4.85
CA TYR A 256 -8.56 1.92 4.75
C TYR A 256 -8.05 1.04 5.87
N ALA A 257 -8.84 0.04 6.25
CA ALA A 257 -8.41 -1.08 7.06
C ALA A 257 -8.84 -2.38 6.36
N THR A 258 -7.93 -3.33 6.20
CA THR A 258 -8.20 -4.61 5.54
C THR A 258 -7.73 -5.76 6.42
N LEU A 259 -8.61 -6.74 6.64
CA LEU A 259 -8.26 -8.03 7.20
C LEU A 259 -8.31 -9.06 6.07
N SER A 260 -7.20 -9.76 5.87
CA SER A 260 -7.05 -10.74 4.80
C SER A 260 -6.69 -12.10 5.37
N PHE A 261 -7.32 -13.14 4.81
CA PHE A 261 -6.86 -14.50 4.90
C PHE A 261 -6.58 -15.03 3.50
N PHE A 262 -5.39 -15.57 3.26
CA PHE A 262 -5.02 -16.05 1.94
C PHE A 262 -4.31 -17.41 1.98
N SER A 263 -4.69 -18.25 1.01
CA SER A 263 -4.14 -19.57 0.79
C SER A 263 -4.20 -19.87 -0.71
N PRO A 264 -3.47 -20.89 -1.20
CA PRO A 264 -3.53 -21.26 -2.62
C PRO A 264 -4.92 -21.66 -3.12
N ALA A 265 -5.89 -21.97 -2.25
CA ALA A 265 -7.23 -22.42 -2.63
C ALA A 265 -8.34 -21.45 -2.24
N ILE A 266 -8.13 -20.61 -1.23
CA ILE A 266 -9.15 -19.74 -0.64
C ILE A 266 -8.50 -18.41 -0.26
N VAL A 267 -9.17 -17.32 -0.62
CA VAL A 267 -8.87 -15.97 -0.16
C VAL A 267 -10.13 -15.35 0.45
N TYR A 268 -9.97 -14.65 1.56
CA TYR A 268 -10.99 -13.85 2.21
C TYR A 268 -10.44 -12.45 2.46
N ASN A 269 -11.22 -11.42 2.15
CA ASN A 269 -10.90 -10.05 2.46
C ASN A 269 -12.11 -9.38 3.13
N ALA A 270 -11.85 -8.66 4.22
CA ALA A 270 -12.80 -7.77 4.85
C ALA A 270 -12.16 -6.38 4.93
N SER A 271 -12.73 -5.41 4.22
CA SER A 271 -12.18 -4.07 4.09
C SER A 271 -13.18 -3.02 4.55
N VAL A 272 -12.67 -2.00 5.23
CA VAL A 272 -13.37 -0.76 5.55
C VAL A 272 -12.60 0.36 4.87
N ILE A 273 -13.22 1.04 3.92
CA ILE A 273 -12.58 2.08 3.11
C ILE A 273 -13.28 3.41 3.39
N GLN A 274 -12.55 4.41 3.84
CA GLN A 274 -13.04 5.78 3.97
C GLN A 274 -12.84 6.51 2.64
N LEU A 275 -13.95 6.83 1.98
CA LEU A 275 -13.96 7.56 0.71
C LEU A 275 -13.95 9.08 0.94
N GLU A 276 -14.70 9.51 1.96
CA GLU A 276 -14.82 10.91 2.36
C GLU A 276 -15.11 10.97 3.87
N THR A 277 -15.05 12.16 4.46
CA THR A 277 -15.48 12.42 5.84
C THR A 277 -16.83 11.76 6.12
N LYS A 278 -16.87 10.82 7.07
CA LYS A 278 -18.06 10.04 7.47
C LYS A 278 -18.65 9.12 6.41
N LYS A 279 -18.02 8.93 5.24
CA LYS A 279 -18.51 8.08 4.16
C LYS A 279 -17.62 6.85 3.99
N TYR A 280 -18.18 5.70 4.30
CA TYR A 280 -17.46 4.43 4.37
C TYR A 280 -18.02 3.40 3.41
N PHE A 281 -17.12 2.66 2.78
CA PHE A 281 -17.44 1.48 2.01
C PHE A 281 -16.94 0.23 2.74
N TYR A 282 -17.88 -0.59 3.18
CA TYR A 282 -17.64 -1.86 3.85
C TYR A 282 -17.71 -2.96 2.80
N LEU A 283 -16.68 -3.79 2.74
CA LEU A 283 -16.51 -4.83 1.72
C LEU A 283 -16.16 -6.16 2.36
N HIS A 284 -16.87 -7.20 1.97
CA HIS A 284 -16.53 -8.58 2.26
C HIS A 284 -16.40 -9.36 0.97
N ARG A 285 -15.28 -10.05 0.79
CA ARG A 285 -15.02 -10.88 -0.38
C ARG A 285 -14.53 -12.25 0.05
N VAL A 286 -15.12 -13.30 -0.51
CA VAL A 286 -14.61 -14.67 -0.42
C VAL A 286 -14.38 -15.17 -1.84
N ALA A 287 -13.18 -15.67 -2.11
CA ALA A 287 -12.85 -16.34 -3.36
C ALA A 287 -12.31 -17.73 -3.09
N PHE A 288 -12.75 -18.71 -3.87
CA PHE A 288 -12.26 -20.07 -3.78
C PHE A 288 -11.95 -20.62 -5.17
N ARG A 289 -10.88 -21.42 -5.25
CA ARG A 289 -10.35 -22.02 -6.48
C ARG A 289 -10.42 -23.55 -6.37
N PRO A 290 -11.56 -24.17 -6.75
CA PRO A 290 -11.70 -25.63 -6.65
C PRO A 290 -10.84 -26.38 -7.67
N PHE A 291 -10.51 -25.74 -8.81
CA PHE A 291 -9.63 -26.28 -9.84
C PHE A 291 -8.62 -25.21 -10.26
N ARG A 292 -7.45 -25.61 -10.76
CA ARG A 292 -6.42 -24.64 -11.16
C ARG A 292 -6.92 -23.59 -12.15
N TRP A 293 -7.77 -23.98 -13.10
CA TRP A 293 -8.30 -23.16 -14.19
C TRP A 293 -9.64 -22.46 -13.90
N MET A 294 -10.21 -22.61 -12.70
CA MET A 294 -11.52 -22.04 -12.36
C MET A 294 -11.55 -21.55 -10.91
N SER A 295 -12.06 -20.33 -10.72
CA SER A 295 -12.35 -19.77 -9.39
C SER A 295 -13.76 -19.20 -9.34
N PHE A 296 -14.30 -19.11 -8.13
CA PHE A 296 -15.56 -18.44 -7.83
C PHE A 296 -15.30 -17.40 -6.76
N SER A 297 -15.80 -16.20 -6.95
CA SER A 297 -15.70 -15.10 -5.99
C SER A 297 -17.07 -14.54 -5.71
N VAL A 298 -17.40 -14.38 -4.44
CA VAL A 298 -18.59 -13.67 -3.97
C VAL A 298 -18.13 -12.44 -3.22
N MET A 299 -18.81 -11.33 -3.48
CA MET A 299 -18.53 -10.05 -2.85
C MET A 299 -19.82 -9.39 -2.40
N GLU A 300 -19.79 -8.81 -1.22
CA GLU A 300 -20.83 -7.96 -0.69
C GLU A 300 -20.19 -6.62 -0.30
N GLY A 301 -20.81 -5.53 -0.75
CA GLY A 301 -20.36 -4.18 -0.48
C GLY A 301 -21.51 -3.32 0.00
N THR A 302 -21.31 -2.57 1.09
CA THR A 302 -22.29 -1.59 1.58
C THR A 302 -21.63 -0.23 1.76
N LEU A 303 -22.19 0.77 1.12
CA LEU A 303 -21.82 2.17 1.33
C LEU A 303 -22.70 2.74 2.45
N ALA A 304 -22.09 3.22 3.52
CA ALA A 304 -22.82 3.77 4.65
C ALA A 304 -22.15 5.03 5.21
N ASN A 305 -22.95 5.88 5.83
CA ASN A 305 -22.45 6.98 6.61
C ASN A 305 -22.22 6.52 8.05
N ALA A 306 -21.05 6.79 8.61
CA ALA A 306 -20.71 6.42 9.99
C ALA A 306 -20.03 7.58 10.72
N GLU A 307 -20.19 7.62 12.05
CA GLU A 307 -19.64 8.69 12.89
C GLU A 307 -18.17 8.52 13.25
N LEU A 308 -17.63 7.29 13.17
CA LEU A 308 -16.20 7.03 13.31
C LEU A 308 -15.48 7.76 12.18
N ASP A 309 -14.36 8.44 12.47
CA ASP A 309 -13.44 8.99 11.48
C ASP A 309 -12.13 8.20 11.58
N LEU A 310 -11.71 7.49 10.54
CA LEU A 310 -10.39 6.83 10.52
C LEU A 310 -9.27 7.86 10.28
N LYS A 311 -9.64 9.05 9.79
CA LYS A 311 -8.76 10.21 9.71
C LYS A 311 -8.60 10.83 11.11
N PHE A 312 -7.36 11.00 11.53
CA PHE A 312 -6.99 11.89 12.64
C PHE A 312 -6.27 13.11 12.09
#